data_AF-A0A661H729-F1
#
_entry.id   AF-A0A661H729-F1
#
_cell.length_a   1.000
_cell.length_b   1.000
_cell.length_c   1.000
_cell.angle_alpha   90.00
_cell.angle_beta   90.00
_cell.angle_gamma   90.00
#
_symmetry.space_group_name_H-M   'P 1'
#
loop_
_entity.id
_entity.type
_entity.pdbx_description
1 polymer ?
#
loop_
_entity_poly.entity_id
_entity_poly.type
_entity_poly.pdbx_seq_one_letter_code
_entity_poly.pdbx_strand_id
1 'polypeptide(L)'
;MLISCGLATLLPGTLLAGEVDYAGARGDPIHFSPAIESATDDQCLSCHGEVLERKPLASSPAGVAASDTLAWYQTLDTYEGEQDTFHRRHLVTPLAERLMDMRCTTCHQGSNYREEAPVPPSADAGFTLRKAVDPNVCLMCHGKFNYQAMGLPMPWTDMRESMNNNCLTCHATFRTNRHQVNFLHPDEIEVAGAESGDVCYGCHGGRAWYRVSYPYPRHSWPGMPPVKPDWAKNRPEKSDPRFLE
;
A
#
# COMPACT_ATOMS: atom_id res chain seq x y z
N MET A 1 -15.52 55.81 -49.47
CA MET A 1 -16.19 55.41 -48.22
C MET A 1 -16.16 53.89 -48.17
N LEU A 2 -15.08 53.32 -47.63
CA LEU A 2 -14.82 51.88 -47.55
C LEU A 2 -14.74 51.53 -46.07
N ILE A 3 -15.59 50.63 -45.62
CA ILE A 3 -15.63 50.12 -44.25
C ILE A 3 -14.64 48.96 -44.17
N SER A 4 -13.55 49.15 -43.43
CA SER A 4 -12.64 48.06 -43.06
C SER A 4 -13.07 47.48 -41.72
N CYS A 5 -13.44 46.20 -41.73
CA CYS A 5 -13.80 45.41 -40.56
C CYS A 5 -12.49 44.86 -39.96
N GLY A 6 -12.08 45.40 -38.81
CA GLY A 6 -10.93 44.89 -38.06
C GLY A 6 -11.36 43.71 -37.19
N LEU A 7 -10.92 42.50 -37.57
CA LEU A 7 -10.95 41.32 -36.70
C LEU A 7 -10.03 41.58 -35.49
N ALA A 8 -10.63 41.74 -34.31
CA ALA A 8 -9.90 41.62 -33.04
C ALA A 8 -9.74 40.13 -32.73
N THR A 9 -8.53 39.61 -32.92
CA THR A 9 -8.11 38.30 -32.45
C THR A 9 -8.09 38.29 -30.92
N LEU A 10 -9.05 37.58 -30.32
CA LEU A 10 -9.02 37.21 -28.90
C LEU A 10 -7.89 36.18 -28.70
N LEU A 11 -6.81 36.62 -28.07
CA LEU A 11 -5.83 35.72 -27.46
C LEU A 11 -6.54 34.94 -26.33
N PRO A 12 -6.36 33.60 -26.24
CA PRO A 12 -6.86 32.85 -25.10
C PRO A 12 -6.16 33.38 -23.85
N GLY A 13 -6.95 33.87 -22.91
CA GLY A 13 -6.48 34.29 -21.61
C GLY A 13 -5.73 33.14 -20.94
N THR A 14 -4.48 33.41 -20.59
CA THR A 14 -3.86 32.79 -19.42
C THR A 14 -4.80 33.04 -18.24
N LEU A 15 -5.57 32.01 -17.86
CA LEU A 15 -6.12 31.96 -16.52
C LEU A 15 -4.93 32.06 -15.58
N LEU A 16 -4.77 33.22 -14.95
CA LEU A 16 -3.99 33.34 -13.73
C LEU A 16 -4.58 32.28 -12.80
N ALA A 17 -3.76 31.29 -12.41
CA ALA A 17 -4.12 30.34 -11.37
C ALA A 17 -4.46 31.17 -10.13
N GLY A 18 -5.75 31.41 -9.93
CA GLY A 18 -6.25 31.95 -8.67
C GLY A 18 -5.77 30.99 -7.60
N GLU A 19 -5.14 31.53 -6.57
CA GLU A 19 -4.74 30.77 -5.39
C GLU A 19 -5.95 29.96 -4.94
N VAL A 20 -5.91 28.64 -5.15
CA VAL A 20 -7.03 27.76 -4.84
C VAL A 20 -7.15 27.80 -3.33
N ASP A 21 -8.23 28.39 -2.82
CA ASP A 21 -8.45 28.40 -1.38
C ASP A 21 -8.62 26.96 -0.87
N TYR A 22 -8.35 26.73 0.41
CA TYR A 22 -8.38 25.39 1.00
C TYR A 22 -9.72 24.67 0.79
N ALA A 23 -10.84 25.39 0.79
CA ALA A 23 -12.16 24.80 0.61
C ALA A 23 -12.37 24.36 -0.85
N GLY A 24 -11.91 25.15 -1.82
CA GLY A 24 -11.87 24.82 -3.23
C GLY A 24 -11.00 23.60 -3.50
N ALA A 25 -9.79 23.56 -2.95
CA ALA A 25 -8.86 22.44 -3.12
C ALA A 25 -9.45 21.13 -2.55
N ARG A 26 -10.02 21.18 -1.34
CA ARG A 26 -10.67 20.02 -0.72
C ARG A 26 -11.90 19.53 -1.50
N GLY A 27 -12.58 20.44 -2.19
CA GLY A 27 -13.74 20.15 -3.02
C GLY A 27 -13.41 19.73 -4.45
N ASP A 28 -12.13 19.66 -4.82
CA ASP A 28 -11.73 19.31 -6.18
C ASP A 28 -12.24 17.90 -6.55
N PRO A 29 -12.88 17.72 -7.73
CA PRO A 29 -13.38 16.44 -8.21
C PRO A 29 -12.38 15.28 -8.11
N ILE A 30 -11.07 15.52 -8.20
CA ILE A 30 -10.04 14.49 -8.13
C ILE A 30 -10.05 13.70 -6.82
N HIS A 31 -10.61 14.23 -5.73
CA HIS A 31 -10.68 13.54 -4.43
C HIS A 31 -11.83 12.52 -4.32
N PHE A 32 -12.71 12.48 -5.32
CA PHE A 32 -13.97 11.74 -5.27
C PHE A 32 -14.00 10.64 -6.34
N SER A 33 -14.69 9.54 -6.04
CA SER A 33 -15.00 8.51 -7.05
C SER A 33 -15.95 9.08 -8.11
N PRO A 34 -15.75 8.73 -9.39
CA PRO A 34 -14.75 7.80 -9.91
C PRO A 34 -13.39 8.44 -10.25
N ALA A 35 -13.26 9.78 -10.17
CA ALA A 35 -12.08 10.49 -10.70
C ALA A 35 -10.76 10.09 -10.01
N ILE A 36 -10.78 9.87 -8.70
CA ILE A 36 -9.59 9.42 -7.96
C ILE A 36 -9.13 8.01 -8.36
N GLU A 37 -10.03 7.14 -8.81
CA GLU A 37 -9.71 5.73 -9.09
C GLU A 37 -8.80 5.59 -10.32
N SER A 38 -8.82 6.59 -11.21
CA SER A 38 -7.95 6.67 -12.39
C SER A 38 -6.89 7.77 -12.29
N ALA A 39 -6.76 8.43 -11.13
CA ALA A 39 -5.76 9.48 -10.93
C ALA A 39 -4.34 8.89 -10.99
N THR A 40 -3.44 9.58 -11.70
CA THR A 40 -2.02 9.22 -11.74
C THR A 40 -1.28 9.81 -10.54
N ASP A 41 -0.10 9.25 -10.24
CA ASP A 41 0.77 9.81 -9.21
C ASP A 41 1.19 11.24 -9.54
N ASP A 42 1.46 11.55 -10.80
CA ASP A 42 1.78 12.92 -11.24
C ASP A 42 0.65 13.91 -10.93
N GLN A 43 -0.62 13.51 -11.15
CA GLN A 43 -1.76 14.36 -10.83
C GLN A 43 -1.85 14.61 -9.31
N CYS A 44 -1.68 13.56 -8.51
CA CYS A 44 -1.68 13.66 -7.05
C CYS A 44 -0.54 14.54 -6.54
N LEU A 45 0.69 14.27 -7.00
CA LEU A 45 1.92 14.91 -6.54
C LEU A 45 2.08 16.34 -7.04
N SER A 46 1.33 16.76 -8.06
CA SER A 46 1.31 18.17 -8.49
C SER A 46 0.87 19.14 -7.38
N CYS A 47 -0.01 18.68 -6.48
CA CYS A 47 -0.46 19.40 -5.30
C CYS A 47 0.13 18.86 -4.00
N HIS A 48 0.46 17.56 -3.96
CA HIS A 48 0.92 16.85 -2.76
C HIS A 48 2.40 16.45 -2.77
N GLY A 49 3.24 17.14 -3.55
CA GLY A 49 4.67 16.83 -3.68
C GLY A 49 5.42 16.81 -2.34
N GLU A 50 4.93 17.53 -1.34
CA GLU A 50 5.54 17.60 -0.01
C GLU A 50 5.64 16.23 0.67
N VAL A 51 4.81 15.26 0.30
CA VAL A 51 4.85 13.90 0.88
C VAL A 51 6.12 13.14 0.50
N LEU A 52 6.74 13.49 -0.63
CA LEU A 52 8.00 12.91 -1.11
C LEU A 52 9.21 13.81 -0.83
N GLU A 53 9.01 15.11 -0.67
CA GLU A 53 10.09 16.06 -0.39
C GLU A 53 10.48 16.10 1.09
N ARG A 54 9.50 16.01 2.00
CA ARG A 54 9.76 16.08 3.44
C ARG A 54 10.54 14.85 3.91
N LYS A 55 11.56 15.10 4.72
CA LYS A 55 12.38 14.08 5.39
C LYS A 55 12.36 14.28 6.91
N PRO A 56 12.61 13.22 7.71
CA PRO A 56 12.84 13.37 9.14
C PRO A 56 13.97 14.36 9.43
N LEU A 57 13.88 15.07 10.55
CA LEU A 57 14.96 15.95 11.02
C LEU A 57 16.19 15.12 11.36
N ALA A 58 17.39 15.66 11.09
CA ALA A 58 18.65 15.01 11.46
C ALA A 58 18.78 14.79 12.98
N SER A 59 18.13 15.64 13.79
CA SER A 59 18.00 15.49 15.23
C SER A 59 16.60 15.87 15.68
N SER A 60 16.08 15.15 16.67
CA SER A 60 14.87 15.55 17.39
C SER A 60 15.08 16.87 18.16
N PRO A 61 14.00 17.56 18.56
CA PRO A 61 14.08 18.72 19.46
C PRO A 61 14.75 18.43 20.81
N ALA A 62 14.80 17.16 21.22
CA ALA A 62 15.46 16.71 22.45
C ALA A 62 16.96 16.38 22.26
N GLY A 63 17.51 16.56 21.05
CA GLY A 63 18.93 16.34 20.75
C GLY A 63 19.30 14.90 20.37
N VAL A 64 18.32 13.99 20.24
CA VAL A 64 18.58 12.62 19.75
C VAL A 64 18.75 12.65 18.23
N ALA A 65 19.90 12.18 17.73
CA ALA A 65 20.17 12.07 16.31
C ALA A 65 19.29 10.99 15.65
N ALA A 66 18.82 11.24 14.43
CA ALA A 66 17.99 10.29 13.71
C ALA A 66 18.71 8.95 13.42
N SER A 67 20.03 9.01 13.21
CA SER A 67 20.90 7.84 13.03
C SER A 67 20.90 6.90 14.24
N ASP A 68 20.63 7.43 15.42
CA ASP A 68 20.70 6.69 16.68
C ASP A 68 19.33 6.08 17.05
N THR A 69 18.33 6.27 16.19
CA THR A 69 16.98 5.77 16.39
C THR A 69 16.66 4.69 15.38
N LEU A 70 16.16 3.55 15.89
CA LEU A 70 15.53 2.50 15.10
C LEU A 70 14.15 2.26 15.67
N ALA A 71 13.14 2.25 14.80
CA ALA A 71 11.83 1.77 15.20
C ALA A 71 11.90 0.25 15.42
N TRP A 72 11.14 -0.25 16.40
CA TRP A 72 11.15 -1.65 16.80
C TRP A 72 10.80 -2.64 15.67
N TYR A 73 10.17 -2.18 14.60
CA TYR A 73 9.82 -2.97 13.40
C TYR A 73 10.87 -2.88 12.28
N GLN A 74 11.97 -2.16 12.48
CA GLN A 74 13.05 -1.97 11.50
C GLN A 74 14.22 -2.93 11.75
N THR A 75 13.98 -4.06 12.42
CA THR A 75 15.02 -4.98 12.89
C THR A 75 15.36 -6.10 11.91
N LEU A 76 14.87 -6.01 10.67
CA LEU A 76 15.15 -7.00 9.64
C LEU A 76 16.23 -6.46 8.70
N ASP A 77 17.07 -7.35 8.19
CA ASP A 77 18.17 -7.00 7.30
C ASP A 77 17.69 -6.37 5.99
N THR A 78 16.41 -6.56 5.64
CA THR A 78 15.76 -5.90 4.50
C THR A 78 15.44 -4.43 4.73
N TYR A 79 15.61 -3.91 5.94
CA TYR A 79 15.48 -2.49 6.23
C TYR A 79 16.84 -1.81 6.13
N GLU A 80 17.08 -1.14 5.01
CA GLU A 80 18.29 -0.36 4.77
C GLU A 80 17.99 1.16 4.68
N GLY A 81 19.04 1.96 4.92
CA GLY A 81 19.04 3.42 4.77
C GLY A 81 18.57 4.22 6.00
N GLU A 82 18.74 5.54 5.92
CA GLU A 82 18.40 6.52 6.98
C GLU A 82 16.90 6.54 7.30
N GLN A 83 16.51 6.97 8.50
CA GLN A 83 15.08 7.20 8.81
C GLN A 83 14.40 8.02 7.71
N ASP A 84 13.23 7.56 7.28
CA ASP A 84 12.50 8.21 6.19
C ASP A 84 10.99 8.24 6.49
N THR A 85 10.25 9.09 5.78
CA THR A 85 8.82 9.27 5.99
C THR A 85 8.00 8.08 5.48
N PHE A 86 6.75 7.99 5.92
CA PHE A 86 5.84 6.91 5.53
C PHE A 86 5.73 6.77 4.00
N HIS A 87 5.36 7.84 3.28
CA HIS A 87 5.22 7.78 1.82
C HIS A 87 6.52 7.41 1.14
N ARG A 88 7.64 8.00 1.56
CA ARG A 88 8.94 7.72 0.95
C ARG A 88 9.33 6.25 1.09
N ARG A 89 9.09 5.65 2.27
CA ARG A 89 9.33 4.22 2.54
C ARG A 89 8.50 3.26 1.69
N HIS A 90 7.40 3.73 1.10
CA HIS A 90 6.52 2.91 0.26
C HIS A 90 6.64 3.23 -1.23
N LEU A 91 7.28 4.35 -1.60
CA LEU A 91 7.31 4.82 -3.00
C LEU A 91 8.71 4.98 -3.59
N VAL A 92 9.68 5.51 -2.82
CA VAL A 92 10.95 6.03 -3.40
C VAL A 92 12.22 5.57 -2.67
N THR A 93 12.10 4.59 -1.77
CA THR A 93 13.30 3.94 -1.21
C THR A 93 13.72 2.76 -2.08
N PRO A 94 15.01 2.34 -2.08
CA PRO A 94 15.47 1.27 -2.96
C PRO A 94 14.68 -0.04 -2.84
N LEU A 95 14.27 -0.41 -1.62
CA LEU A 95 13.42 -1.58 -1.41
C LEU A 95 12.02 -1.40 -2.00
N ALA A 96 11.45 -0.19 -1.88
CA ALA A 96 10.16 0.14 -2.47
C ALA A 96 10.24 0.02 -3.99
N GLU A 97 11.16 0.74 -4.63
CA GLU A 97 11.31 0.71 -6.09
C GLU A 97 11.64 -0.69 -6.63
N ARG A 98 12.32 -1.55 -5.85
CA ARG A 98 12.61 -2.93 -6.25
C ARG A 98 11.39 -3.86 -6.14
N LEU A 99 10.64 -3.80 -5.04
CA LEU A 99 9.65 -4.84 -4.70
C LEU A 99 8.19 -4.37 -4.81
N MET A 100 7.96 -3.06 -4.75
CA MET A 100 6.66 -2.45 -4.56
C MET A 100 6.36 -1.50 -5.73
N ASP A 101 5.23 -1.71 -6.41
CA ASP A 101 4.72 -0.85 -7.49
C ASP A 101 3.53 0.00 -6.97
N MET A 102 3.64 0.46 -5.72
CA MET A 102 2.54 1.19 -5.09
C MET A 102 2.35 2.55 -5.73
N ARG A 103 1.09 2.93 -5.88
CA ARG A 103 0.63 4.24 -6.37
C ARG A 103 -0.13 4.96 -5.26
N CYS A 104 -0.38 6.25 -5.43
CA CYS A 104 -1.22 7.03 -4.52
C CYS A 104 -2.58 6.33 -4.31
N THR A 105 -3.17 5.83 -5.39
CA THR A 105 -4.47 5.15 -5.44
C THR A 105 -4.45 3.70 -4.95
N THR A 106 -3.27 3.13 -4.67
CA THR A 106 -3.20 1.84 -3.96
C THR A 106 -3.80 1.99 -2.55
N CYS A 107 -3.46 3.08 -1.86
CA CYS A 107 -3.94 3.36 -0.50
C CYS A 107 -5.15 4.30 -0.50
N HIS A 108 -5.12 5.33 -1.35
CA HIS A 108 -6.13 6.37 -1.39
C HIS A 108 -7.31 5.99 -2.29
N GLN A 109 -8.51 6.29 -1.82
CA GLN A 109 -9.80 6.01 -2.43
C GLN A 109 -10.69 7.24 -2.33
N GLY A 110 -11.74 7.26 -3.15
CA GLY A 110 -12.72 8.34 -3.12
C GLY A 110 -13.42 8.41 -1.79
N SER A 111 -13.40 9.59 -1.17
CA SER A 111 -14.17 9.85 0.04
C SER A 111 -15.20 10.93 -0.22
N ASN A 112 -16.49 10.63 -0.03
CA ASN A 112 -17.54 11.63 -0.15
C ASN A 112 -17.91 12.16 1.24
N TYR A 113 -17.70 13.45 1.50
CA TYR A 113 -18.04 14.07 2.79
C TYR A 113 -19.54 14.06 3.09
N ARG A 114 -20.38 13.87 2.06
CA ARG A 114 -21.83 13.72 2.17
C ARG A 114 -22.28 12.27 2.37
N GLU A 115 -21.35 11.31 2.37
CA GLU A 115 -21.66 9.92 2.63
C GLU A 115 -22.16 9.76 4.07
N GLU A 116 -23.38 9.26 4.20
CA GLU A 116 -24.03 9.01 5.48
C GLU A 116 -23.72 7.59 5.95
N ALA A 117 -23.62 7.41 7.28
CA ALA A 117 -23.53 6.08 7.85
C ALA A 117 -24.82 5.29 7.56
N PRO A 118 -24.75 4.00 7.19
CA PRO A 118 -25.92 3.16 7.04
C PRO A 118 -26.81 3.19 8.28
N VAL A 119 -28.13 3.30 8.09
CA VAL A 119 -29.14 3.22 9.15
C VAL A 119 -30.12 2.09 8.83
N PRO A 120 -30.23 1.04 9.68
CA PRO A 120 -29.48 0.84 10.92
C PRO A 120 -27.98 0.60 10.67
N PRO A 121 -27.11 0.84 11.67
CA PRO A 121 -25.68 0.56 11.55
C PRO A 121 -25.44 -0.88 11.08
N SER A 122 -24.73 -1.03 9.97
CA SER A 122 -24.31 -2.34 9.45
C SER A 122 -22.88 -2.63 9.90
N ALA A 123 -22.59 -3.90 10.22
CA ALA A 123 -21.24 -4.38 10.46
C ALA A 123 -20.52 -4.79 9.15
N ASP A 124 -21.08 -4.40 7.99
CA ASP A 124 -20.49 -4.70 6.69
C ASP A 124 -19.08 -4.12 6.58
N ALA A 125 -18.10 -5.01 6.47
CA ALA A 125 -16.68 -4.68 6.38
C ALA A 125 -16.32 -3.98 5.05
N GLY A 126 -17.21 -4.00 4.05
CA GLY A 126 -17.01 -3.31 2.78
C GLY A 126 -17.28 -1.81 2.81
N PHE A 127 -17.90 -1.27 3.87
CA PHE A 127 -18.26 0.13 3.94
C PHE A 127 -17.20 0.97 4.67
N THR A 128 -16.45 1.79 3.93
CA THR A 128 -15.42 2.67 4.48
C THR A 128 -15.94 4.10 4.63
N LEU A 129 -16.72 4.36 5.70
CA LEU A 129 -17.37 5.65 5.92
C LEU A 129 -16.38 6.83 5.90
N ARG A 130 -16.48 7.71 4.90
CA ARG A 130 -15.77 9.00 4.83
C ARG A 130 -14.24 8.92 4.91
N LYS A 131 -13.63 7.73 4.82
CA LYS A 131 -12.16 7.63 4.85
C LYS A 131 -11.64 7.60 3.42
N ALA A 132 -10.65 8.44 3.16
CA ALA A 132 -9.88 8.35 1.92
C ALA A 132 -8.98 7.10 1.89
N VAL A 133 -8.81 6.37 3.00
CA VAL A 133 -7.99 5.16 3.07
C VAL A 133 -8.73 4.08 3.86
N ASP A 134 -8.87 2.89 3.27
CA ASP A 134 -9.28 1.68 4.00
C ASP A 134 -8.06 1.07 4.70
N PRO A 135 -8.03 1.00 6.05
CA PRO A 135 -6.92 0.39 6.78
C PRO A 135 -6.61 -1.07 6.41
N ASN A 136 -7.53 -1.79 5.75
CA ASN A 136 -7.25 -3.12 5.23
C ASN A 136 -6.08 -3.14 4.24
N VAL A 137 -5.83 -2.05 3.50
CA VAL A 137 -4.66 -1.95 2.61
C VAL A 137 -3.36 -2.02 3.40
N CYS A 138 -3.28 -1.35 4.55
CA CYS A 138 -2.12 -1.40 5.43
C CYS A 138 -1.96 -2.80 6.04
N LEU A 139 -3.09 -3.43 6.38
CA LEU A 139 -3.12 -4.77 6.96
C LEU A 139 -2.49 -5.82 6.02
N MET A 140 -2.57 -5.63 4.69
CA MET A 140 -1.94 -6.51 3.70
C MET A 140 -0.42 -6.65 3.86
N CYS A 141 0.27 -5.69 4.48
CA CYS A 141 1.73 -5.74 4.68
C CYS A 141 2.12 -5.68 6.16
N HIS A 142 1.29 -5.03 6.99
CA HIS A 142 1.54 -4.81 8.42
C HIS A 142 0.68 -5.71 9.33
N GLY A 143 0.08 -6.76 8.77
CA GLY A 143 -0.63 -7.78 9.53
C GLY A 143 0.33 -8.69 10.30
N LYS A 144 -0.17 -9.30 11.38
CA LYS A 144 0.60 -10.28 12.15
C LYS A 144 0.84 -11.54 11.31
N PHE A 145 2.07 -12.06 11.36
CA PHE A 145 2.44 -13.33 10.71
C PHE A 145 1.62 -14.50 11.28
N ASN A 146 0.85 -15.18 10.43
CA ASN A 146 -0.10 -16.23 10.83
C ASN A 146 0.52 -17.63 10.75
N TYR A 147 1.56 -17.87 11.56
CA TYR A 147 2.32 -19.12 11.55
C TYR A 147 1.43 -20.36 11.80
N GLN A 148 0.39 -20.24 12.63
CA GLN A 148 -0.54 -21.35 12.89
C GLN A 148 -1.33 -21.75 11.64
N ALA A 149 -1.80 -20.80 10.83
CA ALA A 149 -2.49 -21.13 9.58
C ALA A 149 -1.59 -21.82 8.55
N MET A 150 -0.27 -21.63 8.65
CA MET A 150 0.73 -22.34 7.85
C MET A 150 1.14 -23.70 8.45
N GLY A 151 0.62 -24.06 9.61
CA GLY A 151 0.97 -25.32 10.29
C GLY A 151 2.36 -25.30 10.94
N LEU A 152 2.94 -24.12 11.17
CA LEU A 152 4.22 -24.00 11.85
C LEU A 152 4.03 -24.20 13.38
N PRO A 153 4.96 -24.90 14.06
CA PRO A 153 4.83 -25.19 15.49
C PRO A 153 5.09 -23.98 16.41
N MET A 154 5.79 -22.95 15.90
CA MET A 154 6.19 -21.77 16.67
C MET A 154 6.33 -20.53 15.76
N PRO A 155 6.42 -19.31 16.31
CA PRO A 155 6.63 -18.08 15.53
C PRO A 155 7.88 -18.13 14.63
N TRP A 156 7.85 -17.42 13.50
CA TRP A 156 8.99 -17.38 12.55
C TRP A 156 10.30 -16.94 13.21
N THR A 157 10.25 -15.96 14.11
CA THR A 157 11.41 -15.47 14.86
C THR A 157 12.15 -16.57 15.60
N ASP A 158 11.43 -17.62 16.02
CA ASP A 158 11.95 -18.67 16.88
C ASP A 158 12.38 -19.91 16.06
N MET A 159 11.96 -20.03 14.80
CA MET A 159 12.25 -21.19 13.95
C MET A 159 12.92 -20.89 12.62
N ARG A 160 13.11 -19.62 12.25
CA ARG A 160 13.72 -19.24 10.96
C ARG A 160 15.08 -19.88 10.76
N GLU A 161 15.91 -19.98 11.80
CA GLU A 161 17.23 -20.62 11.73
C GLU A 161 17.11 -22.12 11.37
N SER A 162 16.20 -22.83 12.04
CA SER A 162 15.90 -24.24 11.75
C SER A 162 15.36 -24.47 10.32
N MET A 163 14.86 -23.41 9.67
CA MET A 163 14.41 -23.42 8.27
C MET A 163 15.42 -22.78 7.31
N ASN A 164 16.68 -22.58 7.73
CA ASN A 164 17.72 -21.88 6.95
C ASN A 164 17.28 -20.50 6.46
N ASN A 165 16.43 -19.81 7.22
CA ASN A 165 15.78 -18.55 6.88
C ASN A 165 15.19 -18.57 5.47
N ASN A 166 14.50 -19.64 5.07
CA ASN A 166 14.02 -19.78 3.70
C ASN A 166 12.53 -20.17 3.65
N CYS A 167 11.68 -19.22 3.27
CA CYS A 167 10.24 -19.46 3.12
C CYS A 167 9.90 -20.30 1.87
N LEU A 168 10.78 -20.32 0.87
CA LEU A 168 10.57 -21.05 -0.39
C LEU A 168 10.69 -22.56 -0.23
N THR A 169 11.26 -23.07 0.86
CA THR A 169 11.28 -24.51 1.17
C THR A 169 9.90 -25.14 1.11
N CYS A 170 8.85 -24.39 1.44
CA CYS A 170 7.46 -24.83 1.28
C CYS A 170 6.70 -24.06 0.19
N HIS A 171 6.90 -22.74 0.09
CA HIS A 171 6.08 -21.93 -0.80
C HIS A 171 6.31 -22.22 -2.29
N ALA A 172 7.50 -22.66 -2.69
CA ALA A 172 7.79 -23.06 -4.07
C ALA A 172 6.87 -24.20 -4.56
N THR A 173 6.38 -25.06 -3.66
CA THR A 173 5.52 -26.21 -4.00
C THR A 173 4.02 -25.88 -3.90
N PHE A 174 3.60 -25.12 -2.87
CA PHE A 174 2.18 -24.94 -2.56
C PHE A 174 1.59 -23.59 -2.99
N ARG A 175 2.44 -22.65 -3.41
CA ARG A 175 2.05 -21.30 -3.80
C ARG A 175 2.78 -20.95 -5.09
N THR A 176 2.48 -21.65 -6.18
CA THR A 176 3.23 -21.54 -7.44
C THR A 176 2.95 -20.26 -8.22
N ASN A 177 1.91 -19.51 -7.84
CA ASN A 177 1.59 -18.21 -8.42
C ASN A 177 1.31 -17.22 -7.26
N ARG A 178 2.21 -16.25 -7.06
CA ARG A 178 2.22 -15.33 -5.91
C ARG A 178 2.34 -13.89 -6.39
N HIS A 179 1.87 -12.97 -5.53
CA HIS A 179 2.05 -11.52 -5.70
C HIS A 179 1.57 -10.95 -7.05
N GLN A 180 0.62 -11.62 -7.72
CA GLN A 180 0.00 -11.13 -8.96
C GLN A 180 -1.02 -10.05 -8.63
N VAL A 181 -0.49 -8.89 -8.24
CA VAL A 181 -1.24 -7.69 -7.94
C VAL A 181 -0.54 -6.49 -8.56
N ASN A 182 -1.30 -5.44 -8.85
CA ASN A 182 -0.82 -4.25 -9.53
C ASN A 182 0.02 -3.29 -8.68
N PHE A 183 0.36 -3.66 -7.45
CA PHE A 183 1.13 -2.83 -6.51
C PHE A 183 2.42 -3.50 -6.03
N LEU A 184 2.81 -4.62 -6.65
CA LEU A 184 4.03 -5.37 -6.33
C LEU A 184 4.73 -5.81 -7.62
N HIS A 185 6.05 -6.00 -7.54
CA HIS A 185 6.84 -6.62 -8.61
C HIS A 185 7.05 -8.10 -8.31
N PRO A 186 6.19 -9.02 -8.82
CA PRO A 186 6.22 -10.43 -8.43
C PRO A 186 7.56 -11.10 -8.72
N ASP A 187 8.15 -10.86 -9.91
CA ASP A 187 9.40 -11.51 -10.32
C ASP A 187 10.58 -11.08 -9.44
N GLU A 188 10.69 -9.79 -9.12
CA GLU A 188 11.72 -9.26 -8.21
C GLU A 188 11.57 -9.81 -6.78
N ILE A 189 10.33 -9.98 -6.31
CA ILE A 189 10.05 -10.60 -5.01
C ILE A 189 10.51 -12.05 -4.99
N GLU A 190 10.34 -12.81 -6.07
CA GLU A 190 10.82 -14.20 -6.14
C GLU A 190 12.34 -14.29 -6.09
N VAL A 191 13.04 -13.39 -6.80
CA VAL A 191 14.50 -13.29 -6.75
C VAL A 191 14.96 -12.94 -5.33
N ALA A 192 14.42 -11.87 -4.75
CA ALA A 192 14.80 -11.42 -3.42
C ALA A 192 14.45 -12.46 -2.32
N GLY A 193 13.29 -13.11 -2.43
CA GLY A 193 12.85 -14.14 -1.48
C GLY A 193 13.69 -15.43 -1.52
N ALA A 194 14.40 -15.68 -2.61
CA ALA A 194 15.36 -16.79 -2.70
C ALA A 194 16.68 -16.50 -1.97
N GLU A 195 17.04 -15.22 -1.79
CA GLU A 195 18.23 -14.80 -1.07
C GLU A 195 18.05 -14.89 0.45
N SER A 196 16.89 -14.43 0.96
CA SER A 196 16.58 -14.45 2.39
C SER A 196 15.09 -14.44 2.68
N GLY A 197 14.68 -15.26 3.63
CA GLY A 197 13.33 -15.31 4.19
C GLY A 197 12.92 -14.03 4.93
N ASP A 198 13.86 -13.13 5.25
CA ASP A 198 13.53 -11.83 5.82
C ASP A 198 12.83 -10.90 4.81
N VAL A 199 12.97 -11.15 3.50
CA VAL A 199 12.16 -10.48 2.45
C VAL A 199 10.70 -10.86 2.61
N CYS A 200 10.42 -12.17 2.69
CA CYS A 200 9.06 -12.66 2.88
C CYS A 200 8.50 -12.25 4.25
N TYR A 201 9.29 -12.46 5.32
CA TYR A 201 8.86 -12.15 6.68
C TYR A 201 8.64 -10.65 6.86
N GLY A 202 9.46 -9.78 6.26
CA GLY A 202 9.28 -8.34 6.30
C GLY A 202 7.89 -7.89 5.84
N CYS A 203 7.39 -8.46 4.75
CA CYS A 203 6.06 -8.16 4.22
C CYS A 203 4.91 -8.95 4.88
N HIS A 204 5.19 -10.11 5.48
CA HIS A 204 4.16 -10.99 6.04
C HIS A 204 4.05 -10.98 7.57
N GLY A 205 4.75 -10.05 8.25
CA GLY A 205 4.49 -9.74 9.66
C GLY A 205 5.71 -9.48 10.53
N GLY A 206 6.89 -9.40 9.93
CA GLY A 206 8.10 -8.88 10.57
C GLY A 206 8.03 -7.37 10.80
N ARG A 207 7.12 -6.66 10.12
CA ARG A 207 6.78 -5.25 10.37
C ARG A 207 5.32 -5.07 10.81
N ALA A 208 4.82 -5.97 11.67
CA ALA A 208 3.41 -5.99 12.02
C ALA A 208 3.00 -4.82 12.92
N TRP A 209 2.15 -3.91 12.45
CA TRP A 209 1.51 -2.88 13.28
C TRP A 209 0.18 -3.35 13.85
N TYR A 210 -0.48 -4.27 13.15
CA TYR A 210 -1.76 -4.82 13.54
C TYR A 210 -1.58 -6.12 14.31
N ARG A 211 -2.40 -6.31 15.34
CA ARG A 211 -2.43 -7.55 16.13
C ARG A 211 -3.11 -8.72 15.41
N VAL A 212 -3.81 -8.41 14.32
CA VAL A 212 -4.55 -9.37 13.49
C VAL A 212 -3.78 -9.64 12.20
N SER A 213 -4.01 -10.81 11.61
CA SER A 213 -3.44 -11.17 10.31
C SER A 213 -4.37 -10.74 9.18
N TYR A 214 -3.79 -10.36 8.04
CA TYR A 214 -4.59 -10.19 6.83
C TYR A 214 -5.07 -11.55 6.30
N PRO A 215 -6.36 -11.72 6.00
CA PRO A 215 -6.89 -12.95 5.45
C PRO A 215 -6.64 -13.03 3.94
N TYR A 216 -5.37 -13.20 3.52
CA TYR A 216 -5.04 -13.27 2.08
C TYR A 216 -5.93 -14.28 1.33
N PRO A 217 -6.36 -13.94 0.10
CA PRO A 217 -7.18 -14.83 -0.71
C PRO A 217 -6.57 -16.21 -0.86
N ARG A 218 -7.42 -17.24 -0.75
CA ARG A 218 -7.06 -18.64 -0.93
C ARG A 218 -7.44 -19.08 -2.33
N HIS A 219 -6.68 -18.59 -3.31
CA HIS A 219 -6.76 -19.03 -4.71
C HIS A 219 -6.62 -20.54 -4.83
N SER A 220 -7.24 -21.14 -5.84
CA SER A 220 -7.08 -22.58 -6.12
C SER A 220 -5.65 -22.90 -6.56
N TRP A 221 -5.15 -24.08 -6.20
CA TRP A 221 -3.85 -24.59 -6.65
C TRP A 221 -3.92 -26.08 -7.00
N PRO A 222 -3.00 -26.59 -7.84
CA PRO A 222 -2.94 -28.01 -8.17
C PRO A 222 -2.79 -28.90 -6.92
N GLY A 223 -3.67 -29.89 -6.76
CA GLY A 223 -3.65 -30.78 -5.59
C GLY A 223 -4.26 -30.19 -4.31
N MET A 224 -4.98 -29.06 -4.40
CA MET A 224 -5.71 -28.49 -3.26
C MET A 224 -6.74 -29.51 -2.70
N PRO A 225 -6.69 -29.82 -1.38
CA PRO A 225 -7.69 -30.68 -0.76
C PRO A 225 -9.11 -30.13 -0.95
N PRO A 226 -10.12 -30.99 -1.19
CA PRO A 226 -11.51 -30.56 -1.37
C PRO A 226 -12.11 -30.02 -0.07
N VAL A 227 -11.60 -30.48 1.08
CA VAL A 227 -12.06 -30.00 2.40
C VAL A 227 -11.35 -28.69 2.73
N LYS A 228 -12.14 -27.62 2.89
CA LYS A 228 -11.65 -26.31 3.33
C LYS A 228 -11.43 -26.33 4.85
N PRO A 229 -10.20 -26.08 5.35
CA PRO A 229 -9.94 -26.07 6.79
C PRO A 229 -10.66 -24.89 7.47
N ASP A 230 -10.96 -25.04 8.76
CA ASP A 230 -11.76 -24.06 9.51
C ASP A 230 -11.21 -22.63 9.45
N TRP A 231 -9.89 -22.47 9.58
CA TRP A 231 -9.22 -21.17 9.50
C TRP A 231 -9.37 -20.48 8.14
N ALA A 232 -9.72 -21.22 7.09
CA ALA A 232 -9.84 -20.73 5.72
C ALA A 232 -11.30 -20.46 5.30
N LYS A 233 -12.30 -20.84 6.10
CA LYS A 233 -13.72 -20.78 5.72
C LYS A 233 -14.17 -19.39 5.26
N ASN A 234 -13.68 -18.34 5.92
CA ASN A 234 -14.06 -16.94 5.66
C ASN A 234 -13.05 -16.18 4.78
N ARG A 235 -12.10 -16.88 4.13
CA ARG A 235 -11.12 -16.21 3.26
C ARG A 235 -11.69 -16.04 1.84
N PRO A 236 -11.44 -14.89 1.19
CA PRO A 236 -11.75 -14.72 -0.23
C PRO A 236 -11.06 -15.78 -1.08
N GLU A 237 -11.63 -16.10 -2.24
CA GLU A 237 -11.02 -17.04 -3.21
C GLU A 237 -10.33 -16.32 -4.37
N LYS A 238 -10.48 -14.99 -4.43
CA LYS A 238 -9.86 -14.12 -5.43
C LYS A 238 -9.36 -12.84 -4.75
N SER A 239 -8.37 -12.21 -5.36
CA SER A 239 -7.95 -10.86 -4.98
C SER A 239 -9.04 -9.85 -5.34
N ASP A 240 -9.04 -8.72 -4.64
CA ASP A 240 -9.88 -7.58 -4.98
C ASP A 240 -9.61 -7.15 -6.43
N PRO A 241 -10.63 -7.00 -7.30
CA PRO A 241 -10.46 -6.56 -8.68
C PRO A 241 -9.62 -5.31 -8.85
N ARG A 242 -9.69 -4.35 -7.92
CA ARG A 242 -8.87 -3.13 -7.96
C ARG A 242 -7.38 -3.40 -7.99
N PHE A 243 -6.94 -4.55 -7.47
CA PHE A 243 -5.53 -4.91 -7.41
C PHE A 243 -5.10 -5.87 -8.52
N LEU A 244 -5.92 -6.12 -9.54
CA LEU A 244 -5.61 -7.05 -10.62
C LEU A 244 -5.21 -6.37 -11.93
N GLU A 245 -5.41 -5.06 -12.05
CA GLU A 245 -5.24 -4.27 -13.29
C GLU A 245 -4.04 -3.32 -13.24
#